data_AF-A0A3D2V3H5-F1
#
_entry.id   AF-A0A3D2V3H5-F1
#
_cell.length_a   1.000
_cell.length_b   1.000
_cell.length_c   1.000
_cell.angle_alpha   90.00
_cell.angle_beta   90.00
_cell.angle_gamma   90.00
#
_symmetry.space_group_name_H-M   'P 1'
#
loop_
_entity.id
_entity.type
_entity.pdbx_description
1 polymer ?
#
loop_
_entity_poly.entity_id
_entity_poly.type
_entity_poly.pdbx_seq_one_letter_code
_entity_poly.pdbx_strand_id
1 'polypeptide(L)'
;KELEAFQVTYNEKKTAFDPTVKPWTDAQQEIHNAQVNRQGIRNQYDTQYAASRLAIQQIAELQKQREIAVLQDTIASKQNQVASLIKQTAEAQSKRDQLAKEIPPVEKTAADQKGLADVATAEVAALKPTLDSQTEASKLVADASAKAEAVRVKLPEDKEVIALADGLKTRNAELAETLKVTTVKMTELQTKQSAATKVLTETQTKLAAMKSDMDKVTALIPELATQKQTAESVIATSTATLQEKLDEQFDVKLVQYAVADIKNIGPEAFAWSLMEATGIIDAQRNAVVAELDKNSPLSDADKQDSAKLAARDMAIEKGVHAKLVGVENEFIGLYANAAGQPQDEFISTVDQALFFSNGGRVRGWLNPSGGNLVDRLLKTEESGALANELYLAVFTRYPSEPEVARVTQYLADRGDQRTEAVQEMVWALLASAEFRFNH
;
A
#
# COMPACT_ATOMS: atom_id res chain seq x y z
N LYS A 1 45.02 41.04 -86.27
CA LYS A 1 44.22 42.06 -86.98
C LYS A 1 42.72 41.78 -86.95
N GLU A 2 42.17 40.78 -87.66
CA GLU A 2 40.71 40.51 -87.60
C GLU A 2 40.23 40.03 -86.22
N LEU A 3 41.04 39.20 -85.54
CA LEU A 3 40.75 38.76 -84.18
C LEU A 3 40.74 39.91 -83.15
N GLU A 4 41.64 40.88 -83.33
CA GLU A 4 41.71 42.08 -82.47
C GLU A 4 40.52 43.00 -82.71
N ALA A 5 40.11 43.17 -83.97
CA ALA A 5 38.90 43.93 -84.31
C ALA A 5 37.65 43.30 -83.71
N PHE A 6 37.51 41.97 -83.78
CA PHE A 6 36.42 41.24 -83.15
C PHE A 6 36.44 41.39 -81.61
N GLN A 7 37.62 41.32 -80.98
CA GLN A 7 37.76 41.50 -79.54
C GLN A 7 37.34 42.90 -79.08
N VAL A 8 37.70 43.94 -79.85
CA VAL A 8 37.29 45.32 -79.58
C VAL A 8 35.77 45.46 -79.71
N THR A 9 35.16 44.99 -80.80
CA THR A 9 33.71 45.05 -80.99
C THR A 9 32.94 44.23 -79.95
N TYR A 10 33.47 43.06 -79.56
CA TYR A 10 32.89 42.25 -78.49
C TYR A 10 32.93 42.99 -77.15
N ASN A 11 34.07 43.58 -76.79
CA ASN A 11 34.22 44.33 -75.55
C ASN A 11 33.36 45.59 -75.52
N GLU A 12 33.21 46.31 -76.63
CA GLU A 12 32.29 47.47 -76.74
C GLU A 12 30.84 47.05 -76.55
N LYS A 13 30.39 45.98 -77.23
CA LYS A 13 29.02 45.47 -77.08
C LYS A 13 28.75 44.91 -75.69
N LYS A 14 29.73 44.24 -75.09
CA LYS A 14 29.66 43.75 -73.71
C LYS A 14 29.56 44.90 -72.71
N THR A 15 30.36 45.95 -72.88
CA THR A 15 30.32 47.15 -72.02
C THR A 15 28.99 47.89 -72.13
N ALA A 16 28.31 47.82 -73.28
CA ALA A 16 26.96 48.35 -73.47
C ALA A 16 25.84 47.44 -72.92
N PHE A 17 26.03 46.11 -72.94
CA PHE A 17 25.03 45.12 -72.55
C PHE A 17 25.04 44.80 -71.04
N ASP A 18 26.22 44.67 -70.44
CA ASP A 18 26.38 44.31 -69.02
C ASP A 18 25.63 45.26 -68.05
N PRO A 19 25.61 46.61 -68.26
CA PRO A 19 24.83 47.52 -67.41
C PRO A 19 23.31 47.35 -67.53
N THR A 20 22.83 46.79 -68.64
CA THR A 20 21.40 46.55 -68.87
C THR A 20 20.92 45.22 -68.27
N VAL A 21 21.80 44.23 -68.14
CA VAL A 21 21.50 42.91 -67.56
C VAL A 21 21.75 42.86 -66.06
N LYS A 22 22.72 43.62 -65.55
CA LYS A 22 23.06 43.65 -64.13
C LYS A 22 21.87 43.93 -63.19
N PRO A 23 20.98 44.92 -63.45
CA PRO A 23 19.82 45.16 -62.60
C PRO A 23 18.85 43.97 -62.58
N TRP A 24 18.74 43.22 -63.68
CA TRP A 24 17.90 42.03 -63.75
C TRP A 24 18.50 40.87 -62.96
N THR A 25 19.80 40.63 -63.05
CA THR A 25 20.48 39.61 -62.24
C THR A 25 20.48 39.95 -60.75
N ASP A 26 20.66 41.22 -60.39
CA ASP A 26 20.58 41.68 -59.00
C ASP A 26 19.14 41.47 -58.46
N ALA A 27 18.12 41.84 -59.24
CA ALA A 27 16.72 41.60 -58.86
C ALA A 27 16.37 40.11 -58.74
N GLN A 28 16.92 39.26 -59.61
CA GLN A 28 16.76 37.80 -59.47
C GLN A 28 17.41 37.27 -58.18
N GLN A 29 18.59 37.76 -57.82
CA GLN A 29 19.27 37.40 -56.58
C GLN A 29 18.46 37.83 -55.35
N GLU A 30 17.90 39.04 -55.37
CA GLU A 30 17.02 39.54 -54.29
C GLU A 30 15.74 38.71 -54.17
N ILE A 31 15.10 38.35 -55.28
CA ILE A 31 13.91 37.47 -55.29
C ILE A 31 14.27 36.10 -54.71
N HIS A 32 15.40 35.51 -55.11
CA HIS A 32 15.87 34.23 -54.58
C HIS A 32 16.12 34.30 -53.08
N ASN A 33 16.83 35.33 -52.60
CA ASN A 33 17.08 35.54 -51.18
C ASN A 33 15.77 35.74 -50.38
N ALA A 34 14.81 36.49 -50.93
CA ALA A 34 13.49 36.67 -50.33
C ALA A 34 12.68 35.36 -50.26
N GLN A 35 12.79 34.49 -51.28
CA GLN A 35 12.19 33.16 -51.28
C GLN A 35 12.81 32.24 -50.22
N VAL A 36 14.14 32.22 -50.12
CA VAL A 36 14.87 31.44 -49.10
C VAL A 36 14.50 31.92 -47.70
N ASN A 37 14.46 33.24 -47.46
CA ASN A 37 14.05 33.80 -46.17
C ASN A 37 12.59 33.43 -45.84
N ARG A 38 11.67 33.52 -46.82
CA ARG A 38 10.27 33.10 -46.65
C ARG A 38 10.17 31.61 -46.28
N GLN A 39 10.96 30.75 -46.90
CA GLN A 39 11.00 29.33 -46.57
C GLN A 39 11.56 29.09 -45.17
N GLY A 40 12.61 29.82 -44.76
CA GLY A 40 13.16 29.78 -43.41
C GLY A 40 12.13 30.15 -42.34
N ILE A 41 11.37 31.22 -42.56
CA ILE A 41 10.29 31.66 -41.65
C ILE A 41 9.18 30.60 -41.58
N ARG A 42 8.78 30.01 -42.73
CA ARG A 42 7.77 28.94 -42.75
C ARG A 42 8.24 27.70 -41.96
N ASN A 43 9.47 27.24 -42.19
CA ASN A 43 10.03 26.10 -41.46
C ASN A 43 10.10 26.37 -39.94
N GLN A 44 10.46 27.59 -39.54
CA GLN A 44 10.47 27.99 -38.12
C GLN A 44 9.05 27.97 -37.53
N TYR A 45 8.06 28.52 -38.23
CA TYR A 45 6.67 28.48 -37.83
C TYR A 45 6.16 27.04 -37.67
N ASP A 46 6.41 26.17 -38.66
CA ASP A 46 5.98 24.78 -38.65
C ASP A 46 6.62 24.01 -37.49
N THR A 47 7.91 24.26 -37.21
CA THR A 47 8.62 23.66 -36.07
C THR A 47 8.03 24.12 -34.74
N GLN A 48 7.78 25.42 -34.57
CA GLN A 48 7.17 25.95 -33.34
C GLN A 48 5.74 25.46 -33.15
N TYR A 49 4.96 25.37 -34.23
CA TYR A 49 3.60 24.86 -34.20
C TYR A 49 3.55 23.38 -33.81
N ALA A 50 4.45 22.55 -34.38
CA ALA A 50 4.58 21.16 -34.01
C ALA A 50 5.00 20.99 -32.53
N ALA A 51 5.98 21.77 -32.07
CA ALA A 51 6.43 21.75 -30.67
C ALA A 51 5.31 22.17 -29.69
N SER A 52 4.54 23.22 -30.04
CA SER A 52 3.41 23.69 -29.23
C SER A 52 2.32 22.63 -29.12
N ARG A 53 1.98 21.96 -30.23
CA ARG A 53 1.02 20.85 -30.23
C ARG A 53 1.48 19.69 -29.34
N LEU A 54 2.74 19.30 -29.45
CA LEU A 54 3.30 18.23 -28.63
C LEU A 54 3.26 18.59 -27.14
N ALA A 55 3.62 19.83 -26.79
CA ALA A 55 3.55 20.30 -25.41
C ALA A 55 2.12 20.28 -24.85
N ILE A 56 1.12 20.69 -25.63
CA ILE A 56 -0.30 20.62 -25.22
C ILE A 56 -0.73 19.16 -24.97
N GLN A 57 -0.32 18.23 -25.85
CA GLN A 57 -0.60 16.81 -25.66
C GLN A 57 0.07 16.23 -24.40
N GLN A 58 1.34 16.58 -24.17
CA GLN A 58 2.07 16.16 -22.96
C GLN A 58 1.43 16.69 -21.68
N ILE A 59 0.97 17.95 -21.67
CA ILE A 59 0.28 18.53 -20.51
C ILE A 59 -1.02 17.78 -20.23
N ALA A 60 -1.82 17.49 -21.26
CA ALA A 60 -3.07 16.74 -21.11
C ALA A 60 -2.81 15.31 -20.57
N GLU A 61 -1.75 14.66 -21.04
CA GLU A 61 -1.36 13.33 -20.56
C GLU A 61 -0.89 13.36 -19.10
N LEU A 62 -0.07 14.34 -18.71
CA LEU A 62 0.36 14.52 -17.33
C LEU A 62 -0.82 14.79 -16.38
N GLN A 63 -1.84 15.52 -16.84
CA GLN A 63 -3.08 15.74 -16.08
C GLN A 63 -3.82 14.42 -15.84
N LYS A 64 -3.97 13.58 -16.86
CA LYS A 64 -4.58 12.25 -16.73
C LYS A 64 -3.80 11.35 -15.78
N GLN A 65 -2.47 11.34 -15.88
CA GLN A 65 -1.61 10.55 -14.97
C GLN A 65 -1.73 11.03 -13.52
N ARG A 66 -1.84 12.34 -13.30
CA ARG A 66 -2.08 12.90 -11.96
C ARG A 66 -3.41 12.43 -11.38
N GLU A 67 -4.49 12.39 -12.17
CA GLU A 67 -5.79 11.88 -11.73
C GLU A 67 -5.71 10.40 -11.31
N ILE A 68 -5.02 9.58 -12.12
CA ILE A 68 -4.75 8.16 -11.81
C ILE A 68 -3.97 8.02 -10.49
N ALA A 69 -2.90 8.80 -10.31
CA ALA A 69 -2.10 8.75 -9.09
C ALA A 69 -2.92 9.13 -7.84
N VAL A 70 -3.77 10.16 -7.94
CA VAL A 70 -4.68 10.56 -6.86
C VAL A 70 -5.69 9.47 -6.51
N LEU A 71 -6.22 8.75 -7.50
CA LEU A 71 -7.11 7.61 -7.27
C LEU A 71 -6.39 6.46 -6.57
N GLN A 72 -5.16 6.13 -7.00
CA GLN A 72 -4.35 5.10 -6.36
C GLN A 72 -4.02 5.43 -4.90
N ASP A 73 -3.61 6.67 -4.61
CA ASP A 73 -3.35 7.15 -3.25
C ASP A 73 -4.62 7.09 -2.39
N THR A 74 -5.77 7.45 -2.96
CA THR A 74 -7.06 7.38 -2.26
C THR A 74 -7.41 5.95 -1.91
N ILE A 75 -7.26 5.01 -2.84
CA ILE A 75 -7.51 3.58 -2.62
C ILE A 75 -6.59 3.05 -1.50
N ALA A 76 -5.29 3.30 -1.59
CA ALA A 76 -4.31 2.83 -0.60
C ALA A 76 -4.60 3.40 0.79
N SER A 77 -4.89 4.70 0.89
CA SER A 77 -5.26 5.37 2.13
C SER A 77 -6.52 4.76 2.76
N LYS A 78 -7.55 4.49 1.94
CA LYS A 78 -8.80 3.88 2.43
C LYS A 78 -8.64 2.41 2.80
N GLN A 79 -7.80 1.65 2.11
CA GLN A 79 -7.46 0.28 2.50
C GLN A 79 -6.79 0.24 3.88
N ASN A 80 -5.84 1.15 4.13
CA ASN A 80 -5.22 1.30 5.45
C ASN A 80 -6.25 1.69 6.53
N GLN A 81 -7.19 2.57 6.20
CA GLN A 81 -8.29 2.93 7.10
C GLN A 81 -9.17 1.70 7.43
N VAL A 82 -9.53 0.89 6.44
CA VAL A 82 -10.31 -0.34 6.64
C VAL A 82 -9.57 -1.33 7.54
N ALA A 83 -8.27 -1.55 7.32
CA ALA A 83 -7.46 -2.43 8.16
C ALA A 83 -7.44 -1.97 9.63
N SER A 84 -7.29 -0.67 9.86
CA SER A 84 -7.38 -0.08 11.21
C SER A 84 -8.75 -0.27 11.86
N LEU A 85 -9.84 -0.04 11.11
CA LEU A 85 -11.21 -0.19 11.60
C LEU A 85 -11.57 -1.65 11.93
N ILE A 86 -11.05 -2.61 11.16
CA ILE A 86 -11.18 -4.04 11.47
C ILE A 86 -10.54 -4.36 12.81
N LYS A 87 -9.31 -3.87 13.05
CA LYS A 87 -8.61 -4.06 14.32
C LYS A 87 -9.38 -3.46 15.49
N GLN A 88 -9.83 -2.20 15.37
CA GLN A 88 -10.62 -1.53 16.41
C GLN A 88 -11.94 -2.25 16.72
N THR A 89 -12.59 -2.79 15.69
CA THR A 89 -13.84 -3.55 15.85
C THR A 89 -13.57 -4.86 16.61
N ALA A 90 -12.49 -5.58 16.29
CA ALA A 90 -12.11 -6.79 17.01
C ALA A 90 -11.76 -6.50 18.49
N GLU A 91 -11.05 -5.41 18.77
CA GLU A 91 -10.74 -4.97 20.14
C GLU A 91 -12.01 -4.60 20.92
N ALA A 92 -12.93 -3.86 20.30
CA ALA A 92 -14.22 -3.50 20.89
C ALA A 92 -15.08 -4.75 21.18
N GLN A 93 -15.15 -5.70 20.24
CA GLN A 93 -15.85 -6.98 20.44
C GLN A 93 -15.24 -7.78 21.59
N SER A 94 -13.90 -7.88 21.65
CA SER A 94 -13.22 -8.55 22.76
C SER A 94 -13.53 -7.90 24.11
N LYS A 95 -13.52 -6.56 24.20
CA LYS A 95 -13.87 -5.84 25.43
C LYS A 95 -15.34 -6.07 25.81
N ARG A 96 -16.26 -6.06 24.84
CA ARG A 96 -17.68 -6.35 25.06
C ARG A 96 -17.85 -7.75 25.63
N ASP A 97 -17.22 -8.75 25.02
CA ASP A 97 -17.36 -10.14 25.43
C ASP A 97 -16.72 -10.41 26.80
N GLN A 98 -15.64 -9.69 27.14
CA GLN A 98 -15.08 -9.70 28.50
C GLN A 98 -16.06 -9.11 29.51
N LEU A 99 -16.60 -7.92 29.26
CA LEU A 99 -17.58 -7.28 30.15
C LEU A 99 -18.84 -8.14 30.30
N ALA A 100 -19.28 -8.82 29.23
CA ALA A 100 -20.43 -9.71 29.26
C ALA A 100 -20.23 -10.91 30.20
N LYS A 101 -18.98 -11.36 30.37
CA LYS A 101 -18.60 -12.42 31.32
C LYS A 101 -18.43 -11.90 32.74
N GLU A 102 -17.91 -10.69 32.92
CA GLU A 102 -17.59 -10.13 34.24
C GLU A 102 -18.76 -9.43 34.94
N ILE A 103 -19.73 -8.87 34.20
CA ILE A 103 -20.89 -8.17 34.80
C ILE A 103 -21.78 -9.12 35.63
N PRO A 104 -22.20 -10.30 35.14
CA PRO A 104 -23.09 -11.19 35.89
C PRO A 104 -22.59 -11.59 37.31
N PRO A 105 -21.32 -12.00 37.51
CA PRO A 105 -20.84 -12.34 38.85
C PRO A 105 -20.74 -11.12 39.77
N VAL A 106 -20.41 -9.94 39.25
CA VAL A 106 -20.36 -8.69 40.04
C VAL A 106 -21.77 -8.25 40.43
N GLU A 107 -22.74 -8.42 39.54
CA GLU A 107 -24.16 -8.14 39.81
C GLU A 107 -24.72 -9.05 40.91
N LYS A 108 -24.40 -10.35 40.86
CA LYS A 108 -24.71 -11.28 41.94
C LYS A 108 -24.07 -10.85 43.26
N THR A 109 -22.77 -10.51 43.23
CA THR A 109 -22.05 -10.03 44.42
C THR A 109 -22.69 -8.77 45.01
N ALA A 110 -23.12 -7.82 44.16
CA ALA A 110 -23.80 -6.61 44.62
C ALA A 110 -25.15 -6.93 45.29
N ALA A 111 -25.89 -7.91 44.77
CA ALA A 111 -27.14 -8.37 45.37
C ALA A 111 -26.90 -9.03 46.74
N ASP A 112 -25.88 -9.88 46.85
CA ASP A 112 -25.51 -10.56 48.10
C ASP A 112 -25.06 -9.54 49.18
N GLN A 113 -24.24 -8.56 48.80
CA GLN A 113 -23.81 -7.48 49.71
C GLN A 113 -24.96 -6.57 50.14
N LYS A 114 -25.96 -6.37 49.26
CA LYS A 114 -27.16 -5.61 49.60
C LYS A 114 -27.94 -6.33 50.70
N GLY A 115 -28.14 -7.64 50.56
CA GLY A 115 -28.77 -8.46 51.60
C GLY A 115 -28.04 -8.34 52.95
N LEU A 116 -26.71 -8.41 52.96
CA LEU A 116 -25.91 -8.25 54.18
C LEU A 116 -26.03 -6.86 54.81
N ALA A 117 -26.02 -5.79 54.01
CA ALA A 117 -26.18 -4.43 54.49
C ALA A 117 -27.59 -4.16 55.05
N ASP A 118 -28.62 -4.72 54.41
CA ASP A 118 -30.01 -4.65 54.86
C ASP A 118 -30.18 -5.36 56.22
N VAL A 119 -29.58 -6.55 56.38
CA VAL A 119 -29.56 -7.30 57.66
C VAL A 119 -28.86 -6.51 58.75
N ALA A 120 -27.63 -6.02 58.50
CA ALA A 120 -26.88 -5.26 59.50
C ALA A 120 -27.59 -3.96 59.91
N THR A 121 -28.27 -3.30 58.96
CA THR A 121 -29.10 -2.12 59.24
C THR A 121 -30.31 -2.47 60.10
N ALA A 122 -30.98 -3.60 59.83
CA ALA A 122 -32.09 -4.08 60.63
C ALA A 122 -31.67 -4.45 62.07
N GLU A 123 -30.51 -5.08 62.27
CA GLU A 123 -29.98 -5.43 63.59
C GLU A 123 -29.70 -4.18 64.46
N VAL A 124 -29.08 -3.14 63.87
CA VAL A 124 -28.86 -1.85 64.55
C VAL A 124 -30.18 -1.18 64.89
N ALA A 125 -31.14 -1.19 63.95
CA ALA A 125 -32.47 -0.63 64.18
C ALA A 125 -33.26 -1.35 65.28
N ALA A 126 -33.10 -2.67 65.39
CA ALA A 126 -33.78 -3.49 66.41
C ALA A 126 -33.21 -3.29 67.83
N LEU A 127 -31.89 -3.11 67.97
CA LEU A 127 -31.24 -2.94 69.30
C LEU A 127 -31.36 -1.51 69.84
N LYS A 128 -31.53 -0.52 68.95
CA LYS A 128 -31.54 0.89 69.31
C LYS A 128 -32.60 1.28 70.37
N PRO A 129 -33.88 0.87 70.26
CA PRO A 129 -34.89 1.21 71.26
C PRO A 129 -34.56 0.66 72.65
N THR A 130 -33.99 -0.55 72.72
CA THR A 130 -33.59 -1.16 74.00
C THR A 130 -32.43 -0.40 74.64
N LEU A 131 -31.43 0.03 73.85
CA LEU A 131 -30.33 0.84 74.35
C LEU A 131 -30.83 2.20 74.85
N ASP A 132 -31.70 2.87 74.09
CA ASP A 132 -32.25 4.18 74.45
C ASP A 132 -33.04 4.07 75.78
N SER A 133 -33.87 3.04 75.93
CA SER A 133 -34.61 2.75 77.18
C SER A 133 -33.71 2.41 78.36
N GLN A 134 -32.68 1.58 78.17
CA GLN A 134 -31.72 1.25 79.24
C GLN A 134 -30.90 2.47 79.68
N THR A 135 -30.54 3.34 78.74
CA THR A 135 -29.83 4.59 79.02
C THR A 135 -30.67 5.51 79.90
N GLU A 136 -31.97 5.65 79.56
CA GLU A 136 -32.92 6.45 80.35
C GLU A 136 -33.15 5.84 81.74
N ALA A 137 -33.39 4.54 81.83
CA ALA A 137 -33.59 3.83 83.10
C ALA A 137 -32.36 3.91 84.01
N SER A 138 -31.14 3.73 83.46
CA SER A 138 -29.89 3.84 84.21
C SER A 138 -29.70 5.25 84.78
N LYS A 139 -30.08 6.30 84.03
CA LYS A 139 -30.00 7.69 84.49
C LYS A 139 -30.96 7.95 85.66
N LEU A 140 -32.23 7.52 85.52
CA LEU A 140 -33.23 7.69 86.56
C LEU A 140 -32.88 6.95 87.86
N VAL A 141 -32.36 5.72 87.76
CA VAL A 141 -31.95 4.92 88.93
C VAL A 141 -30.67 5.48 89.56
N ALA A 142 -29.73 6.00 88.78
CA ALA A 142 -28.56 6.69 89.31
C ALA A 142 -28.96 7.95 90.11
N ASP A 143 -29.87 8.78 89.58
CA ASP A 143 -30.40 9.96 90.25
C ASP A 143 -31.15 9.59 91.56
N ALA A 144 -31.94 8.51 91.53
CA ALA A 144 -32.65 8.00 92.70
C ALA A 144 -31.69 7.43 93.77
N SER A 145 -30.67 6.68 93.35
CA SER A 145 -29.64 6.13 94.23
C SER A 145 -28.84 7.23 94.92
N ALA A 146 -28.48 8.30 94.21
CA ALA A 146 -27.78 9.44 94.79
C ALA A 146 -28.62 10.18 95.84
N LYS A 147 -29.92 10.37 95.56
CA LYS A 147 -30.86 10.98 96.52
C LYS A 147 -31.10 10.10 97.75
N ALA A 148 -31.26 8.79 97.57
CA ALA A 148 -31.43 7.84 98.68
C ALA A 148 -30.20 7.79 99.59
N GLU A 149 -28.99 7.83 99.01
CA GLU A 149 -27.74 7.92 99.77
C GLU A 149 -27.65 9.23 100.57
N ALA A 150 -28.06 10.36 99.98
CA ALA A 150 -28.12 11.64 100.69
C ALA A 150 -29.11 11.64 101.86
N VAL A 151 -30.20 10.87 101.78
CA VAL A 151 -31.16 10.68 102.90
C VAL A 151 -30.58 9.75 103.96
N ARG A 152 -29.89 8.67 103.57
CA ARG A 152 -29.20 7.73 104.49
C ARG A 152 -28.19 8.45 105.39
N VAL A 153 -27.43 9.40 104.84
CA VAL A 153 -26.47 10.23 105.60
C VAL A 153 -27.16 11.08 106.69
N LYS A 154 -28.43 11.45 106.50
CA LYS A 154 -29.20 12.26 107.46
C LYS A 154 -29.99 11.43 108.49
N LEU A 155 -30.25 10.16 108.21
CA LEU A 155 -31.02 9.24 109.07
C LEU A 155 -30.28 7.89 109.23
N PRO A 156 -29.16 7.85 109.98
CA PRO A 156 -28.23 6.72 109.97
C PRO A 156 -28.70 5.46 110.73
N GLU A 157 -29.75 5.54 111.56
CA GLU A 157 -30.27 4.38 112.32
C GLU A 157 -31.61 3.84 111.77
N ASP A 158 -32.14 4.41 110.68
CA ASP A 158 -33.39 3.99 110.05
C ASP A 158 -33.17 2.79 109.11
N LYS A 159 -33.67 1.62 109.52
CA LYS A 159 -33.49 0.35 108.80
C LYS A 159 -34.14 0.34 107.41
N GLU A 160 -35.24 1.07 107.20
CA GLU A 160 -35.93 1.11 105.91
C GLU A 160 -35.16 1.97 104.90
N VAL A 161 -34.62 3.11 105.36
CA VAL A 161 -33.81 4.01 104.54
C VAL A 161 -32.48 3.35 104.13
N ILE A 162 -31.84 2.59 105.03
CA ILE A 162 -30.62 1.83 104.72
C ILE A 162 -30.89 0.76 103.65
N ALA A 163 -31.96 -0.03 103.82
CA ALA A 163 -32.32 -1.08 102.86
C ALA A 163 -32.67 -0.52 101.46
N LEU A 164 -33.36 0.62 101.42
CA LEU A 164 -33.70 1.31 100.16
C LEU A 164 -32.44 1.81 99.43
N ALA A 165 -31.51 2.43 100.16
CA ALA A 165 -30.26 2.94 99.60
C ALA A 165 -29.37 1.81 99.05
N ASP A 166 -29.23 0.70 99.80
CA ASP A 166 -28.44 -0.45 99.37
C ASP A 166 -29.10 -1.20 98.19
N GLY A 167 -30.43 -1.30 98.17
CA GLY A 167 -31.20 -1.86 97.06
C GLY A 167 -31.06 -1.04 95.77
N LEU A 168 -31.18 0.30 95.87
CA LEU A 168 -30.97 1.20 94.73
C LEU A 168 -29.53 1.20 94.24
N LYS A 169 -28.54 1.11 95.14
CA LYS A 169 -27.13 1.00 94.78
C LYS A 169 -26.83 -0.30 94.02
N THR A 170 -27.39 -1.41 94.47
CA THR A 170 -27.30 -2.71 93.78
C THR A 170 -27.95 -2.65 92.41
N ARG A 171 -29.17 -2.10 92.33
CA ARG A 171 -29.90 -1.97 91.06
C ARG A 171 -29.20 -1.04 90.07
N ASN A 172 -28.57 0.02 90.56
CA ASN A 172 -27.75 0.93 89.76
C ASN A 172 -26.53 0.20 89.16
N ALA A 173 -25.84 -0.64 89.95
CA ALA A 173 -24.71 -1.42 89.46
C ALA A 173 -25.14 -2.48 88.41
N GLU A 174 -26.27 -3.15 88.61
CA GLU A 174 -26.83 -4.11 87.64
C GLU A 174 -27.23 -3.45 86.31
N LEU A 175 -27.89 -2.29 86.39
CA LEU A 175 -28.27 -1.52 85.20
C LEU A 175 -27.06 -0.95 84.46
N ALA A 176 -26.04 -0.50 85.18
CA ALA A 176 -24.79 0.00 84.59
C ALA A 176 -24.06 -1.12 83.82
N GLU A 177 -23.99 -2.34 84.36
CA GLU A 177 -23.37 -3.47 83.66
C GLU A 177 -24.22 -3.92 82.45
N THR A 178 -25.54 -3.96 82.60
CA THR A 178 -26.45 -4.27 81.48
C THR A 178 -26.33 -3.25 80.34
N LEU A 179 -26.29 -1.96 80.68
CA LEU A 179 -26.11 -0.87 79.72
C LEU A 179 -24.75 -0.98 79.01
N LYS A 180 -23.68 -1.31 79.74
CA LYS A 180 -22.34 -1.52 79.16
C LYS A 180 -22.34 -2.66 78.15
N VAL A 181 -22.95 -3.81 78.47
CA VAL A 181 -23.06 -4.95 77.54
C VAL A 181 -23.84 -4.57 76.29
N THR A 182 -25.00 -3.92 76.43
CA THR A 182 -25.81 -3.46 75.28
C THR A 182 -25.07 -2.41 74.44
N THR A 183 -24.30 -1.52 75.08
CA THR A 183 -23.49 -0.50 74.40
C THR A 183 -22.40 -1.15 73.55
N VAL A 184 -21.65 -2.12 74.10
CA VAL A 184 -20.64 -2.87 73.34
C VAL A 184 -21.26 -3.57 72.13
N LYS A 185 -22.39 -4.27 72.33
CA LYS A 185 -23.10 -4.94 71.24
C LYS A 185 -23.58 -3.98 70.16
N MET A 186 -24.06 -2.79 70.56
CA MET A 186 -24.46 -1.75 69.61
C MET A 186 -23.27 -1.23 68.80
N THR A 187 -22.12 -1.00 69.43
CA THR A 187 -20.89 -0.57 68.73
C THR A 187 -20.40 -1.62 67.74
N GLU A 188 -20.45 -2.91 68.11
CA GLU A 188 -20.12 -4.01 67.20
C GLU A 188 -21.05 -4.05 65.98
N LEU A 189 -22.37 -3.93 66.19
CA LEU A 189 -23.36 -3.91 65.12
C LEU A 189 -23.20 -2.68 64.20
N GLN A 190 -22.95 -1.49 64.75
CA GLN A 190 -22.66 -0.29 63.97
C GLN A 190 -21.39 -0.43 63.14
N THR A 191 -20.36 -1.09 63.68
CA THR A 191 -19.13 -1.39 62.94
C THR A 191 -19.40 -2.34 61.77
N LYS A 192 -20.20 -3.40 61.99
CA LYS A 192 -20.63 -4.31 60.92
C LYS A 192 -21.47 -3.61 59.86
N GLN A 193 -22.42 -2.77 60.27
CA GLN A 193 -23.26 -1.99 59.35
C GLN A 193 -22.42 -1.06 58.47
N SER A 194 -21.51 -0.28 59.06
CA SER A 194 -20.65 0.63 58.30
C SER A 194 -19.74 -0.10 57.33
N ALA A 195 -19.18 -1.26 57.73
CA ALA A 195 -18.39 -2.10 56.84
C ALA A 195 -19.23 -2.67 55.67
N ALA A 196 -20.42 -3.21 55.95
CA ALA A 196 -21.30 -3.77 54.92
C ALA A 196 -21.78 -2.70 53.92
N THR A 197 -22.18 -1.53 54.41
CA THR A 197 -22.61 -0.40 53.56
C THR A 197 -21.46 0.11 52.68
N LYS A 198 -20.22 0.14 53.21
CA LYS A 198 -19.04 0.53 52.42
C LYS A 198 -18.80 -0.45 51.28
N VAL A 199 -18.76 -1.75 51.56
CA VAL A 199 -18.53 -2.80 50.54
C VAL A 199 -19.64 -2.80 49.49
N LEU A 200 -20.90 -2.62 49.91
CA LEU A 200 -22.02 -2.49 48.98
C LEU A 200 -21.84 -1.31 48.03
N THR A 201 -21.48 -0.14 48.57
CA THR A 201 -21.31 1.09 47.78
C THR A 201 -20.17 0.93 46.77
N GLU A 202 -19.02 0.42 47.19
CA GLU A 202 -17.87 0.15 46.31
C GLU A 202 -18.24 -0.84 45.18
N THR A 203 -18.98 -1.91 45.51
CA THR A 203 -19.41 -2.92 44.54
C THR A 203 -20.42 -2.35 43.55
N GLN A 204 -21.37 -1.54 44.01
CA GLN A 204 -22.36 -0.86 43.16
C GLN A 204 -21.71 0.17 42.22
N THR A 205 -20.74 0.94 42.72
CA THR A 205 -19.97 1.87 41.88
C THR A 205 -19.21 1.12 40.78
N LYS A 206 -18.56 0.00 41.13
CA LYS A 206 -17.87 -0.84 40.13
C LYS A 206 -18.85 -1.40 39.09
N LEU A 207 -19.99 -1.93 39.52
CA LEU A 207 -21.01 -2.46 38.61
C LEU A 207 -21.56 -1.40 37.66
N ALA A 208 -21.84 -0.20 38.17
CA ALA A 208 -22.32 0.93 37.36
C ALA A 208 -21.28 1.36 36.31
N ALA A 209 -20.00 1.41 36.69
CA ALA A 209 -18.92 1.70 35.76
C ALA A 209 -18.81 0.63 34.65
N MET A 210 -18.88 -0.65 35.01
CA MET A 210 -18.83 -1.75 34.03
C MET A 210 -20.02 -1.74 33.07
N LYS A 211 -21.24 -1.47 33.57
CA LYS A 211 -22.44 -1.33 32.72
C LYS A 211 -22.32 -0.12 31.77
N SER A 212 -21.84 1.02 32.27
CA SER A 212 -21.57 2.18 31.42
C SER A 212 -20.54 1.89 30.31
N ASP A 213 -19.48 1.15 30.65
CA ASP A 213 -18.48 0.72 29.68
C ASP A 213 -19.06 -0.27 28.65
N MET A 214 -19.94 -1.18 29.07
CA MET A 214 -20.66 -2.08 28.18
C MET A 214 -21.52 -1.32 27.17
N ASP A 215 -22.29 -0.33 27.64
CA ASP A 215 -23.16 0.49 26.79
C ASP A 215 -22.34 1.25 25.73
N LYS A 216 -21.23 1.88 26.16
CA LYS A 216 -20.31 2.59 25.26
C LYS A 216 -19.73 1.67 24.18
N VAL A 217 -19.21 0.51 24.59
CA VAL A 217 -18.60 -0.44 23.64
C VAL A 217 -19.64 -1.03 22.69
N THR A 218 -20.85 -1.30 23.19
CA THR A 218 -21.97 -1.81 22.39
C THR A 218 -22.41 -0.79 21.34
N ALA A 219 -22.42 0.51 21.68
CA ALA A 219 -22.71 1.59 20.74
C ALA A 219 -21.58 1.84 19.72
N LEU A 220 -20.32 1.65 20.12
CA LEU A 220 -19.16 1.88 19.26
C LEU A 220 -19.05 0.87 18.11
N ILE A 221 -19.40 -0.40 18.33
CA ILE A 221 -19.31 -1.46 17.31
C ILE A 221 -20.06 -1.12 16.00
N PRO A 222 -21.36 -0.75 16.01
CA PRO A 222 -22.08 -0.39 14.79
C PRO A 222 -21.56 0.91 14.15
N GLU A 223 -21.04 1.85 14.94
CA GLU A 223 -20.41 3.07 14.41
C GLU A 223 -19.15 2.71 13.59
N LEU A 224 -18.26 1.89 14.15
CA LEU A 224 -17.07 1.40 13.44
C LEU A 224 -17.44 0.59 12.18
N ALA A 225 -18.49 -0.22 12.25
CA ALA A 225 -18.99 -0.97 11.09
C ALA A 225 -19.49 -0.04 9.97
N THR A 226 -20.19 1.04 10.32
CA THR A 226 -20.67 2.06 9.36
C THR A 226 -19.50 2.81 8.72
N GLN A 227 -18.49 3.19 9.50
CA GLN A 227 -17.27 3.82 8.99
C GLN A 227 -16.51 2.89 8.04
N LYS A 228 -16.41 1.59 8.38
CA LYS A 228 -15.79 0.58 7.53
C LYS A 228 -16.51 0.45 6.20
N GLN A 229 -17.83 0.30 6.22
CA GLN A 229 -18.64 0.17 5.00
C GLN A 229 -18.52 1.41 4.11
N THR A 230 -18.48 2.60 4.71
CA THR A 230 -18.26 3.86 3.97
C THR A 230 -16.91 3.87 3.27
N ALA A 231 -15.84 3.46 3.96
CA ALA A 231 -14.50 3.37 3.37
C ALA A 231 -14.43 2.31 2.26
N GLU A 232 -15.07 1.15 2.43
CA GLU A 232 -15.16 0.10 1.40
C GLU A 232 -15.91 0.57 0.15
N SER A 233 -16.98 1.35 0.32
CA SER A 233 -17.72 1.95 -0.80
C SER A 233 -16.87 2.94 -1.60
N VAL A 234 -16.06 3.76 -0.92
CA VAL A 234 -15.10 4.67 -1.57
C VAL A 234 -14.04 3.86 -2.34
N ILE A 235 -13.49 2.79 -1.76
CA ILE A 235 -12.53 1.91 -2.45
C ILE A 235 -13.16 1.34 -3.72
N ALA A 236 -14.37 0.78 -3.62
CA ALA A 236 -15.05 0.19 -4.77
C ALA A 236 -15.29 1.21 -5.89
N THR A 237 -15.77 2.40 -5.52
CA THR A 237 -16.05 3.48 -6.49
C THR A 237 -14.76 4.00 -7.13
N SER A 238 -13.74 4.30 -6.34
CA SER A 238 -12.44 4.77 -6.85
C SER A 238 -11.73 3.71 -7.70
N THR A 239 -11.88 2.42 -7.37
CA THR A 239 -11.32 1.32 -8.19
C THR A 239 -12.02 1.21 -9.54
N ALA A 240 -13.35 1.34 -9.56
CA ALA A 240 -14.11 1.36 -10.82
C ALA A 240 -13.72 2.57 -11.69
N THR A 241 -13.62 3.77 -11.10
CA THR A 241 -13.16 4.97 -11.82
C THR A 241 -11.71 4.84 -12.30
N LEU A 242 -10.83 4.24 -11.49
CA LEU A 242 -9.44 3.98 -11.89
C LEU A 242 -9.38 3.06 -13.12
N GLN A 243 -10.18 2.00 -13.13
CA GLN A 243 -10.25 1.08 -14.26
C GLN A 243 -10.74 1.79 -15.52
N GLU A 244 -11.83 2.54 -15.43
CA GLU A 244 -12.36 3.35 -16.55
C GLU A 244 -11.30 4.31 -17.10
N LYS A 245 -10.53 4.96 -16.23
CA LYS A 245 -9.47 5.90 -16.63
C LYS A 245 -8.26 5.22 -17.25
N LEU A 246 -7.90 4.03 -16.77
CA LEU A 246 -6.86 3.21 -17.37
C LEU A 246 -7.28 2.75 -18.76
N ASP A 247 -8.51 2.24 -18.90
CA ASP A 247 -9.06 1.80 -20.19
C ASP A 247 -9.09 2.97 -21.21
N GLU A 248 -9.54 4.16 -20.79
CA GLU A 248 -9.50 5.39 -21.61
C GLU A 248 -8.07 5.74 -22.08
N GLN A 249 -7.06 5.55 -21.21
CA GLN A 249 -5.67 5.76 -21.60
C GLN A 249 -5.16 4.70 -22.59
N PHE A 250 -5.51 3.43 -22.37
CA PHE A 250 -5.08 2.33 -23.24
C PHE A 250 -5.66 2.47 -24.65
N ASP A 251 -6.95 2.80 -24.78
CA ASP A 251 -7.60 2.99 -26.08
C ASP A 251 -7.01 4.15 -26.88
N VAL A 252 -6.76 5.30 -26.24
CA VAL A 252 -6.14 6.46 -26.91
C VAL A 252 -4.72 6.14 -27.38
N LYS A 253 -3.95 5.40 -26.57
CA LYS A 253 -2.59 4.96 -26.95
C LYS A 253 -2.64 3.99 -28.12
N LEU A 254 -3.51 2.98 -28.09
CA LEU A 254 -3.69 2.04 -29.20
C LEU A 254 -4.01 2.75 -30.52
N VAL A 255 -4.88 3.77 -30.50
CA VAL A 255 -5.23 4.56 -31.70
C VAL A 255 -4.07 5.45 -32.17
N GLN A 256 -3.27 6.02 -31.26
CA GLN A 256 -2.10 6.82 -31.64
C GLN A 256 -0.94 5.97 -32.19
N TYR A 257 -0.81 4.71 -31.74
CA TYR A 257 0.14 3.74 -32.28
C TYR A 257 -0.37 3.03 -33.54
N ALA A 258 -1.67 3.13 -33.88
CA ALA A 258 -2.28 2.49 -35.04
C ALA A 258 -1.90 3.12 -36.40
N VAL A 259 -1.26 4.29 -36.41
CA VAL A 259 -0.68 4.90 -37.63
C VAL A 259 0.79 5.22 -37.39
N ALA A 260 1.58 4.20 -37.12
CA ALA A 260 3.02 4.27 -37.27
C ALA A 260 3.37 3.71 -38.65
N ASP A 261 4.16 4.45 -39.43
CA ASP A 261 4.82 3.85 -40.60
C ASP A 261 5.63 2.64 -40.11
N ILE A 262 5.63 1.57 -40.92
CA ILE A 262 6.48 0.41 -40.68
C ILE A 262 7.93 0.89 -40.62
N LYS A 263 8.51 0.83 -39.42
CA LYS A 263 9.83 1.26 -39.09
C LYS A 263 10.61 0.07 -38.57
N ASN A 264 11.79 -0.14 -39.13
CA ASN A 264 12.74 -1.11 -38.61
C ASN A 264 13.18 -0.73 -37.21
N ILE A 265 13.34 -1.73 -36.35
CA ILE A 265 13.96 -1.53 -35.06
C ILE A 265 15.44 -1.18 -35.29
N GLY A 266 15.98 -0.19 -34.57
CA GLY A 266 17.40 0.18 -34.63
C GLY A 266 18.30 -1.01 -34.26
N PRO A 267 19.56 -1.07 -34.70
CA PRO A 267 20.43 -2.22 -34.47
C PRO A 267 20.66 -2.51 -32.98
N GLU A 268 20.77 -1.47 -32.15
CA GLU A 268 20.89 -1.57 -30.69
C GLU A 268 19.62 -2.18 -30.09
N ALA A 269 18.48 -1.58 -30.39
CA ALA A 269 17.19 -2.05 -29.89
C ALA A 269 16.89 -3.48 -30.36
N PHE A 270 17.28 -3.84 -31.58
CA PHE A 270 17.13 -5.20 -32.11
C PHE A 270 17.98 -6.20 -31.34
N ALA A 271 19.24 -5.85 -31.03
CA ALA A 271 20.12 -6.68 -30.23
C ALA A 271 19.54 -6.92 -28.82
N TRP A 272 19.10 -5.84 -28.16
CA TRP A 272 18.49 -5.91 -26.83
C TRP A 272 17.19 -6.72 -26.82
N SER A 273 16.31 -6.52 -27.82
CA SER A 273 15.08 -7.31 -27.96
C SER A 273 15.37 -8.80 -28.17
N LEU A 274 16.38 -9.16 -28.97
CA LEU A 274 16.78 -10.56 -29.15
C LEU A 274 17.27 -11.17 -27.84
N MET A 275 18.12 -10.46 -27.10
CA MET A 275 18.66 -10.93 -25.83
C MET A 275 17.57 -11.08 -24.77
N GLU A 276 16.58 -10.19 -24.76
CA GLU A 276 15.42 -10.27 -23.87
C GLU A 276 14.53 -11.45 -24.23
N ALA A 277 14.11 -11.54 -25.50
CA ALA A 277 13.21 -12.60 -25.97
C ALA A 277 13.82 -14.00 -25.76
N THR A 278 15.14 -14.13 -25.91
CA THR A 278 15.84 -15.41 -25.65
C THR A 278 16.12 -15.68 -24.16
N GLY A 279 15.93 -14.70 -23.27
CA GLY A 279 16.19 -14.83 -21.83
C GLY A 279 17.67 -14.71 -21.44
N ILE A 280 18.51 -14.16 -22.32
CA ILE A 280 19.94 -13.97 -22.08
C ILE A 280 20.18 -12.83 -21.09
N ILE A 281 19.35 -11.79 -21.11
CA ILE A 281 19.43 -10.68 -20.16
C ILE A 281 19.22 -11.18 -18.74
N ASP A 282 18.19 -11.98 -18.48
CA ASP A 282 17.93 -12.58 -17.17
C ASP A 282 19.07 -13.48 -16.70
N ALA A 283 19.63 -14.29 -17.59
CA ALA A 283 20.78 -15.13 -17.27
C ALA A 283 21.99 -14.29 -16.81
N GLN A 284 22.29 -13.17 -17.50
CA GLN A 284 23.37 -12.26 -17.10
C GLN A 284 23.03 -11.46 -15.84
N ARG A 285 21.76 -11.06 -15.67
CA ARG A 285 21.27 -10.39 -14.47
C ARG A 285 21.48 -11.26 -13.25
N ASN A 286 21.08 -12.53 -13.31
CA ASN A 286 21.31 -13.50 -12.23
C ASN A 286 22.80 -13.69 -11.92
N ALA A 287 23.66 -13.75 -12.94
CA ALA A 287 25.10 -13.84 -12.76
C ALA A 287 25.69 -12.59 -12.08
N VAL A 288 25.26 -11.39 -12.49
CA VAL A 288 25.68 -10.12 -11.88
C VAL A 288 25.20 -10.01 -10.43
N VAL A 289 23.95 -10.38 -10.16
CA VAL A 289 23.41 -10.43 -8.79
C VAL A 289 24.27 -11.34 -7.91
N ALA A 290 24.58 -12.56 -8.38
CA ALA A 290 25.41 -13.50 -7.64
C ALA A 290 26.85 -12.97 -7.39
N GLU A 291 27.46 -12.32 -8.39
CA GLU A 291 28.77 -11.67 -8.25
C GLU A 291 28.74 -10.53 -7.23
N LEU A 292 27.72 -9.69 -7.28
CA LEU A 292 27.56 -8.58 -6.38
C LEU A 292 27.19 -9.04 -4.96
N ASP A 293 26.44 -10.13 -4.78
CA ASP A 293 26.15 -10.73 -3.48
C ASP A 293 27.42 -11.30 -2.84
N LYS A 294 28.31 -11.88 -3.66
CA LYS A 294 29.61 -12.38 -3.21
C LYS A 294 30.59 -11.26 -2.85
N ASN A 295 30.66 -10.21 -3.68
CA ASN A 295 31.69 -9.16 -3.56
C ASN A 295 31.25 -7.98 -2.69
N SER A 296 29.94 -7.77 -2.52
CA SER A 296 29.37 -6.62 -1.80
C SER A 296 27.97 -6.98 -1.26
N PRO A 297 27.89 -7.89 -0.25
CA PRO A 297 26.62 -8.31 0.32
C PRO A 297 25.93 -7.16 1.07
N LEU A 298 24.61 -7.05 0.89
CA LEU A 298 23.77 -6.11 1.65
C LEU A 298 23.46 -6.69 3.04
N SER A 299 23.65 -5.89 4.08
CA SER A 299 23.18 -6.24 5.42
C SER A 299 21.66 -6.11 5.53
N ASP A 300 21.05 -6.70 6.57
CA ASP A 300 19.60 -6.60 6.75
C ASP A 300 19.11 -5.17 7.04
N ALA A 301 19.99 -4.32 7.58
CA ALA A 301 19.72 -2.89 7.71
C ALA A 301 19.75 -2.16 6.35
N ASP A 302 20.65 -2.56 5.45
CA ASP A 302 20.75 -1.96 4.11
C ASP A 302 19.56 -2.32 3.22
N LYS A 303 18.95 -3.50 3.42
CA LYS A 303 17.73 -3.93 2.72
C LYS A 303 16.49 -3.12 3.10
N GLN A 304 16.54 -2.36 4.19
CA GLN A 304 15.45 -1.48 4.62
C GLN A 304 15.65 -0.03 4.13
N ASP A 305 16.82 0.30 3.58
CA ASP A 305 17.15 1.61 3.06
C ASP A 305 16.88 1.68 1.54
N SER A 306 15.84 2.45 1.19
CA SER A 306 15.42 2.65 -0.20
C SER A 306 16.53 3.21 -1.10
N ALA A 307 17.41 4.08 -0.57
CA ALA A 307 18.49 4.64 -1.36
C ALA A 307 19.58 3.61 -1.67
N LYS A 308 19.85 2.68 -0.74
CA LYS A 308 20.82 1.60 -0.94
C LYS A 308 20.29 0.52 -1.88
N LEU A 309 18.99 0.22 -1.83
CA LEU A 309 18.34 -0.66 -2.79
C LEU A 309 18.38 -0.05 -4.21
N ALA A 310 18.03 1.22 -4.37
CA ALA A 310 18.14 1.89 -5.68
C ALA A 310 19.57 1.89 -6.22
N ALA A 311 20.57 2.13 -5.36
CA ALA A 311 21.98 2.04 -5.74
C ALA A 311 22.39 0.61 -6.14
N ARG A 312 21.81 -0.41 -5.48
CA ARG A 312 22.01 -1.82 -5.83
C ARG A 312 21.43 -2.14 -7.20
N ASP A 313 20.21 -1.70 -7.48
CA ASP A 313 19.56 -1.93 -8.76
C ASP A 313 20.33 -1.27 -9.90
N MET A 314 20.78 -0.02 -9.70
CA MET A 314 21.66 0.66 -10.67
C MET A 314 22.97 -0.08 -10.90
N ALA A 315 23.56 -0.67 -9.86
CA ALA A 315 24.79 -1.46 -10.00
C ALA A 315 24.55 -2.75 -10.78
N ILE A 316 23.39 -3.39 -10.60
CA ILE A 316 22.97 -4.56 -11.38
C ILE A 316 22.81 -4.17 -12.85
N GLU A 317 22.04 -3.12 -13.16
CA GLU A 317 21.84 -2.65 -14.55
C GLU A 317 23.17 -2.32 -15.23
N LYS A 318 24.05 -1.59 -14.54
CA LYS A 318 25.38 -1.26 -15.07
C LYS A 318 26.23 -2.51 -15.33
N GLY A 319 26.17 -3.49 -14.42
CA GLY A 319 26.88 -4.76 -14.57
C GLY A 319 26.36 -5.59 -15.74
N VAL A 320 25.04 -5.66 -15.91
CA VAL A 320 24.39 -6.35 -17.03
C VAL A 320 24.76 -5.69 -18.35
N HIS A 321 24.64 -4.37 -18.43
CA HIS A 321 25.05 -3.61 -19.61
C HIS A 321 26.53 -3.84 -19.95
N ALA A 322 27.43 -3.80 -18.96
CA ALA A 322 28.85 -4.06 -19.19
C ALA A 322 29.15 -5.45 -19.77
N LYS A 323 28.37 -6.47 -19.39
CA LYS A 323 28.51 -7.84 -19.94
C LYS A 323 27.93 -7.99 -21.35
N LEU A 324 26.94 -7.18 -21.70
CA LEU A 324 26.18 -7.33 -22.95
C LEU A 324 26.52 -6.29 -24.03
N VAL A 325 27.17 -5.19 -23.70
CA VAL A 325 27.55 -4.14 -24.68
C VAL A 325 28.46 -4.69 -25.80
N GLY A 326 29.25 -5.73 -25.52
CA GLY A 326 30.05 -6.41 -26.55
C GLY A 326 29.18 -7.12 -27.59
N VAL A 327 28.05 -7.69 -27.16
CA VAL A 327 27.05 -8.29 -28.05
C VAL A 327 26.37 -7.20 -28.86
N GLU A 328 25.91 -6.13 -28.21
CA GLU A 328 25.30 -4.98 -28.87
C GLU A 328 26.19 -4.45 -30.01
N ASN A 329 27.49 -4.24 -29.76
CA ASN A 329 28.44 -3.79 -30.76
C ASN A 329 28.60 -4.73 -31.96
N GLU A 330 28.46 -6.05 -31.77
CA GLU A 330 28.46 -7.03 -32.86
C GLU A 330 27.25 -6.83 -33.79
N PHE A 331 26.07 -6.60 -33.20
CA PHE A 331 24.85 -6.32 -33.95
C PHE A 331 24.90 -4.96 -34.64
N ILE A 332 25.42 -3.91 -33.97
CA ILE A 332 25.66 -2.61 -34.60
C ILE A 332 26.56 -2.78 -35.83
N GLY A 333 27.65 -3.53 -35.72
CA GLY A 333 28.57 -3.76 -36.84
C GLY A 333 27.94 -4.46 -38.06
N LEU A 334 26.87 -5.23 -37.87
CA LEU A 334 26.19 -5.99 -38.94
C LEU A 334 24.92 -5.32 -39.47
N TYR A 335 24.19 -4.62 -38.60
CA TYR A 335 22.86 -4.09 -38.89
C TYR A 335 22.81 -2.56 -39.02
N ALA A 336 23.86 -1.84 -38.62
CA ALA A 336 23.93 -0.39 -38.85
C ALA A 336 24.40 -0.05 -40.27
N ASN A 337 23.88 1.05 -40.81
CA ASN A 337 24.39 1.64 -42.05
C ASN A 337 25.79 2.23 -41.83
N ALA A 338 26.54 2.41 -42.91
CA ALA A 338 27.90 2.96 -42.86
C ALA A 338 27.96 4.29 -42.08
N ALA A 339 29.09 4.53 -41.41
CA ALA A 339 29.29 5.73 -40.59
C ALA A 339 28.96 7.01 -41.39
N GLY A 340 28.07 7.84 -40.85
CA GLY A 340 27.60 9.08 -41.49
C GLY A 340 26.37 8.93 -42.40
N GLN A 341 25.84 7.72 -42.58
CA GLN A 341 24.58 7.48 -43.28
C GLN A 341 23.38 7.53 -42.31
N PRO A 342 22.21 8.05 -42.75
CA PRO A 342 20.95 7.90 -42.03
C PRO A 342 20.63 6.42 -41.74
N GLN A 343 20.01 6.14 -40.59
CA GLN A 343 19.66 4.79 -40.12
C GLN A 343 18.15 4.48 -40.28
N ASP A 344 17.43 5.34 -41.00
CA ASP A 344 15.98 5.29 -41.21
C ASP A 344 15.57 4.39 -42.38
N GLU A 345 16.46 4.10 -43.32
CA GLU A 345 16.22 3.15 -44.41
C GLU A 345 16.56 1.71 -43.99
N PHE A 346 15.60 0.79 -44.17
CA PHE A 346 15.83 -0.64 -43.93
C PHE A 346 16.63 -1.26 -45.07
N ILE A 347 17.81 -1.79 -44.74
CA ILE A 347 18.65 -2.56 -45.66
C ILE A 347 18.60 -4.03 -45.23
N SER A 348 18.22 -4.92 -46.14
CA SER A 348 18.36 -6.36 -45.97
C SER A 348 19.58 -6.84 -46.74
N THR A 349 20.66 -7.17 -46.04
CA THR A 349 21.88 -7.69 -46.66
C THR A 349 21.95 -9.22 -46.55
N VAL A 350 22.68 -9.85 -47.48
CA VAL A 350 22.96 -11.29 -47.42
C VAL A 350 23.71 -11.65 -46.13
N ASP A 351 24.61 -10.78 -45.68
CA ASP A 351 25.40 -11.00 -44.46
C ASP A 351 24.51 -11.00 -43.21
N GLN A 352 23.50 -10.12 -43.14
CA GLN A 352 22.53 -10.11 -42.04
C GLN A 352 21.67 -11.38 -42.03
N ALA A 353 21.18 -11.82 -43.19
CA ALA A 353 20.40 -13.04 -43.31
C ALA A 353 21.24 -14.28 -42.95
N LEU A 354 22.51 -14.31 -43.37
CA LEU A 354 23.43 -15.41 -43.06
C LEU A 354 23.80 -15.44 -41.58
N PHE A 355 24.08 -14.27 -40.99
CA PHE A 355 24.34 -14.13 -39.56
C PHE A 355 23.15 -14.63 -38.73
N PHE A 356 21.93 -14.25 -39.09
CA PHE A 356 20.75 -14.69 -38.35
C PHE A 356 20.44 -16.19 -38.54
N SER A 357 20.67 -16.71 -39.74
CA SER A 357 20.37 -18.12 -40.07
C SER A 357 21.43 -19.10 -39.54
N ASN A 358 22.69 -18.68 -39.50
CA ASN A 358 23.83 -19.57 -39.24
C ASN A 358 24.83 -19.05 -38.21
N GLY A 359 24.67 -17.82 -37.71
CA GLY A 359 25.56 -17.24 -36.71
C GLY A 359 25.56 -18.05 -35.42
N GLY A 360 26.77 -18.42 -34.97
CA GLY A 360 26.96 -19.22 -33.75
C GLY A 360 26.40 -18.55 -32.50
N ARG A 361 26.27 -17.21 -32.50
CA ARG A 361 25.70 -16.45 -31.38
C ARG A 361 24.20 -16.72 -31.20
N VAL A 362 23.40 -16.44 -32.22
CA VAL A 362 21.94 -16.62 -32.17
C VAL A 362 21.61 -18.09 -31.95
N ARG A 363 22.28 -19.01 -32.65
CA ARG A 363 22.12 -20.46 -32.39
C ARG A 363 22.50 -20.86 -30.97
N GLY A 364 23.57 -20.29 -30.42
CA GLY A 364 23.99 -20.54 -29.05
C GLY A 364 22.92 -20.14 -28.03
N TRP A 365 22.19 -19.03 -28.26
CA TRP A 365 21.11 -18.59 -27.38
C TRP A 365 19.88 -19.49 -27.40
N LEU A 366 19.71 -20.29 -28.45
CA LEU A 366 18.63 -21.25 -28.57
C LEU A 366 18.98 -22.62 -27.94
N ASN A 367 20.22 -22.85 -27.52
CA ASN A 367 20.55 -24.09 -26.79
C ASN A 367 19.93 -24.05 -25.38
N PRO A 368 19.15 -25.06 -24.96
CA PRO A 368 18.50 -25.06 -23.65
C PRO A 368 19.55 -24.96 -22.53
N SER A 369 19.58 -23.83 -21.82
CA SER A 369 20.52 -23.63 -20.72
C SER A 369 20.14 -22.44 -19.84
N GLY A 370 20.49 -22.51 -18.55
CA GLY A 370 20.46 -21.35 -17.65
C GLY A 370 19.11 -20.65 -17.49
N GLY A 371 17.99 -21.32 -17.76
CA GLY A 371 16.65 -20.71 -17.70
C GLY A 371 16.27 -19.84 -18.90
N ASN A 372 16.99 -19.94 -20.01
CA ASN A 372 16.65 -19.26 -21.26
C ASN A 372 15.30 -19.73 -21.82
N LEU A 373 14.75 -19.01 -22.81
CA LEU A 373 13.40 -19.26 -23.30
C LEU A 373 13.18 -20.73 -23.72
N VAL A 374 14.12 -21.32 -24.46
CA VAL A 374 14.00 -22.71 -24.92
C VAL A 374 13.98 -23.70 -23.74
N ASP A 375 14.81 -23.51 -22.72
CA ASP A 375 14.80 -24.35 -21.50
C ASP A 375 13.47 -24.25 -20.74
N ARG A 376 12.85 -23.06 -20.69
CA ARG A 376 11.54 -22.89 -20.05
C ARG A 376 10.42 -23.54 -20.87
N LEU A 377 10.38 -23.30 -22.18
CA LEU A 377 9.38 -23.89 -23.08
C LEU A 377 9.45 -25.43 -23.08
N LEU A 378 10.64 -26.01 -22.95
CA LEU A 378 10.81 -27.46 -22.84
C LEU A 378 10.24 -28.06 -21.55
N LYS A 379 10.14 -27.28 -20.48
CA LYS A 379 9.52 -27.67 -19.21
C LYS A 379 8.00 -27.52 -19.23
N THR A 380 7.45 -26.86 -20.24
CA THR A 380 6.01 -26.69 -20.44
C THR A 380 5.49 -27.83 -21.33
N GLU A 381 4.77 -28.78 -20.72
CA GLU A 381 4.24 -29.96 -21.43
C GLU A 381 3.07 -29.60 -22.35
N GLU A 382 2.13 -28.80 -21.83
CA GLU A 382 0.91 -28.40 -22.54
C GLU A 382 1.20 -27.45 -23.71
N SER A 383 0.83 -27.87 -24.93
CA SER A 383 1.17 -27.14 -26.17
C SER A 383 0.54 -25.74 -26.24
N GLY A 384 -0.66 -25.56 -25.70
CA GLY A 384 -1.31 -24.24 -25.63
C GLY A 384 -0.61 -23.29 -24.65
N ALA A 385 -0.15 -23.80 -23.51
CA ALA A 385 0.62 -23.01 -22.54
C ALA A 385 2.00 -22.65 -23.11
N LEU A 386 2.64 -23.58 -23.82
CA LEU A 386 3.89 -23.34 -24.54
C LEU A 386 3.73 -22.25 -25.59
N ALA A 387 2.65 -22.30 -26.39
CA ALA A 387 2.36 -21.27 -27.38
C ALA A 387 2.18 -19.89 -26.73
N ASN A 388 1.48 -19.82 -25.59
CA ASN A 388 1.30 -18.57 -24.86
C ASN A 388 2.65 -18.00 -24.38
N GLU A 389 3.49 -18.80 -23.75
CA GLU A 389 4.81 -18.36 -23.29
C GLU A 389 5.71 -17.93 -24.45
N LEU A 390 5.73 -18.69 -25.54
CA LEU A 390 6.52 -18.39 -26.73
C LEU A 390 6.15 -17.03 -27.32
N TYR A 391 4.86 -16.77 -27.54
CA TYR A 391 4.38 -15.54 -28.14
C TYR A 391 4.52 -14.33 -27.21
N LEU A 392 4.28 -14.51 -25.90
CA LEU A 392 4.52 -13.44 -24.93
C LEU A 392 6.00 -13.06 -24.85
N ALA A 393 6.90 -14.05 -24.89
CA ALA A 393 8.33 -13.79 -24.81
C ALA A 393 8.88 -13.10 -26.07
N VAL A 394 8.37 -13.44 -27.25
CA VAL A 394 8.91 -12.95 -28.53
C VAL A 394 8.17 -11.70 -29.04
N PHE A 395 6.84 -11.65 -28.90
CA PHE A 395 6.00 -10.58 -29.46
C PHE A 395 5.20 -9.80 -28.41
N THR A 396 5.40 -10.06 -27.11
CA THR A 396 4.72 -9.35 -26.01
C THR A 396 3.19 -9.36 -26.09
N ARG A 397 2.61 -10.33 -26.80
CA ARG A 397 1.17 -10.56 -26.96
C ARG A 397 0.81 -12.04 -26.81
N TYR A 398 -0.45 -12.32 -26.53
CA TYR A 398 -0.96 -13.68 -26.60
C TYR A 398 -1.11 -14.13 -28.07
N PRO A 399 -0.92 -15.44 -28.35
CA PRO A 399 -1.18 -16.01 -29.66
C PRO A 399 -2.69 -16.00 -29.94
N SER A 400 -3.03 -15.83 -31.22
CA SER A 400 -4.39 -16.06 -31.72
C SER A 400 -4.71 -17.56 -31.82
N GLU A 401 -5.99 -17.93 -31.90
CA GLU A 401 -6.40 -19.33 -32.02
C GLU A 401 -5.72 -20.07 -33.20
N PRO A 402 -5.57 -19.48 -34.41
CA PRO A 402 -4.84 -20.13 -35.50
C PRO A 402 -3.34 -20.33 -35.21
N GLU A 403 -2.73 -19.45 -34.43
CA GLU A 403 -1.31 -19.56 -34.06
C GLU A 403 -1.09 -20.68 -33.03
N VAL A 404 -1.97 -20.79 -32.03
CA VAL A 404 -1.96 -21.92 -31.08
C VAL A 404 -2.12 -23.24 -31.81
N ALA A 405 -3.04 -23.29 -32.78
CA ALA A 405 -3.25 -24.49 -33.60
C ALA A 405 -1.99 -24.89 -34.39
N ARG A 406 -1.29 -23.93 -35.01
CA ARG A 406 -0.04 -24.18 -35.74
C ARG A 406 1.07 -24.69 -34.83
N VAL A 407 1.27 -24.07 -33.65
CA VAL A 407 2.29 -24.52 -32.68
C VAL A 407 2.00 -25.94 -32.22
N THR A 408 0.75 -26.22 -31.87
CA THR A 408 0.32 -27.55 -31.42
C THR A 408 0.53 -28.61 -32.50
N GLN A 409 0.13 -28.31 -33.74
CA GLN A 409 0.32 -29.21 -34.86
C GLN A 409 1.82 -29.46 -35.13
N TYR A 410 2.63 -28.41 -35.15
CA TYR A 410 4.06 -28.52 -35.44
C TYR A 410 4.81 -29.35 -34.39
N LEU A 411 4.45 -29.21 -33.11
CA LEU A 411 4.99 -30.06 -32.05
C LEU A 411 4.57 -31.53 -32.19
N ALA A 412 3.31 -31.78 -32.57
CA ALA A 412 2.80 -33.13 -32.79
C ALA A 412 3.50 -33.82 -33.98
N ASP A 413 3.71 -33.10 -35.09
CA ASP A 413 4.35 -33.61 -36.30
C ASP A 413 5.83 -33.98 -36.08
N ARG A 414 6.50 -33.33 -35.12
CA ARG A 414 7.93 -33.54 -34.81
C ARG A 414 8.20 -34.67 -33.80
N GLY A 415 7.19 -35.08 -33.03
CA GLY A 415 7.28 -36.22 -32.11
C GLY A 415 8.48 -36.14 -31.15
N ASP A 416 9.38 -37.13 -31.24
CA ASP A 416 10.56 -37.26 -30.36
C ASP A 416 11.60 -36.13 -30.52
N GLN A 417 11.52 -35.33 -31.59
CA GLN A 417 12.41 -34.18 -31.85
C GLN A 417 11.87 -32.88 -31.23
N ARG A 418 11.30 -32.96 -30.01
CA ARG A 418 10.65 -31.82 -29.36
C ARG A 418 11.61 -30.65 -29.13
N THR A 419 12.86 -30.93 -28.74
CA THR A 419 13.88 -29.92 -28.51
C THR A 419 14.17 -29.11 -29.76
N GLU A 420 14.46 -29.79 -30.86
CA GLU A 420 14.72 -29.18 -32.15
C GLU A 420 13.49 -28.40 -32.63
N ALA A 421 12.28 -28.95 -32.45
CA ALA A 421 11.04 -28.27 -32.81
C ALA A 421 10.86 -26.94 -32.06
N VAL A 422 11.10 -26.91 -30.75
CA VAL A 422 11.01 -25.68 -29.94
C VAL A 422 12.08 -24.67 -30.37
N GLN A 423 13.31 -25.12 -30.59
CA GLN A 423 14.40 -24.26 -31.07
C GLN A 423 14.07 -23.64 -32.44
N GLU A 424 13.53 -24.44 -33.37
CA GLU A 424 13.13 -23.99 -34.70
C GLU A 424 11.96 -22.99 -34.64
N MET A 425 10.97 -23.21 -33.77
CA MET A 425 9.86 -22.27 -33.58
C MET A 425 10.33 -20.92 -33.02
N VAL A 426 11.16 -20.93 -31.97
CA VAL A 426 11.72 -19.70 -31.40
C VAL A 426 12.54 -18.97 -32.48
N TRP A 427 13.41 -19.68 -33.20
CA TRP A 427 14.19 -19.10 -34.29
C TRP A 427 13.29 -18.48 -35.38
N ALA A 428 12.25 -19.19 -35.80
CA ALA A 428 11.36 -18.74 -36.86
C ALA A 428 10.62 -17.45 -36.48
N LEU A 429 10.18 -17.31 -35.22
CA LEU A 429 9.54 -16.08 -34.76
C LEU A 429 10.54 -14.92 -34.65
N LEU A 430 11.74 -15.16 -34.13
CA LEU A 430 12.78 -14.12 -34.06
C LEU A 430 13.28 -13.68 -35.45
N ALA A 431 13.23 -14.57 -36.45
CA ALA A 431 13.56 -14.28 -37.85
C ALA A 431 12.43 -13.57 -38.62
N SER A 432 11.25 -13.43 -38.02
CA SER A 432 10.06 -12.92 -38.70
C SER A 432 10.10 -11.41 -38.91
N ALA A 433 9.29 -10.93 -39.86
CA ALA A 433 9.09 -9.49 -40.04
C ALA A 433 8.44 -8.85 -38.81
N GLU A 434 7.50 -9.54 -38.15
CA GLU A 434 6.84 -9.05 -36.93
C GLU A 434 7.87 -8.73 -35.83
N PHE A 435 8.94 -9.52 -35.72
CA PHE A 435 10.01 -9.23 -34.76
C PHE A 435 10.94 -8.09 -35.18
N ARG A 436 11.14 -7.87 -36.48
CA ARG A 436 12.12 -6.90 -37.02
C ARG A 436 11.56 -5.47 -37.11
N PHE A 437 10.25 -5.33 -37.22
CA PHE A 437 9.54 -4.08 -37.41
C PHE A 437 8.61 -3.78 -36.23
N ASN A 438 8.27 -2.50 -36.02
CA ASN A 438 7.19 -2.13 -35.12
C ASN A 438 5.85 -2.74 -35.62
N HIS A 439 5.10 -3.37 -34.72
CA HIS A 439 3.80 -3.97 -34.99
C HIS A 439 2.78 -3.59 -33.91
#